data_AF-A0A1V6S1N5-F1
#
_entry.id   AF-A0A1V6S1N5-F1
#
_cell.length_a   1.000
_cell.length_b   1.000
_cell.length_c   1.000
_cell.angle_alpha   90.00
_cell.angle_beta   90.00
_cell.angle_gamma   90.00
#
_symmetry.space_group_name_H-M   'P 1'
#
loop_
_entity.id
_entity.type
_entity.pdbx_description
1 polymer ?
#
loop_
_entity_poly.entity_id
_entity_poly.type
_entity_poly.pdbx_seq_one_letter_code
_entity_poly.pdbx_strand_id
1 'polypeptide(L)'
;MARIPGLVLDSKLRTIFVPDSNETVRTYEESDPTARRRLVSRMEHWKRQKKTGRGGCGSVCLEQCIKGRRETDLRAVQKIETTRQFASIGYLQEEAVAKFSHSRYDRCFVKSFGWYEIPDALFIVMEHLELDDLWHYLRDRPPLPITEARESAHQILEGLLMMHENEFTHRDL
;
A
#
# COMPACT_ATOMS: atom_id res chain seq x y z
N MET A 1 25.81 -9.36 -0.32
CA MET A 1 24.37 -9.28 -0.62
C MET A 1 23.71 -8.62 0.59
N ALA A 2 23.01 -7.50 0.41
CA ALA A 2 22.32 -6.84 1.51
C ALA A 2 21.19 -7.76 2.03
N ARG A 3 21.12 -7.94 3.36
CA ARG A 3 20.07 -8.74 3.99
C ARG A 3 18.76 -7.96 3.90
N ILE A 4 17.70 -8.60 3.39
CA ILE A 4 16.37 -8.01 3.35
C ILE A 4 15.87 -7.84 4.81
N PRO A 5 15.39 -6.65 5.22
CA PRO A 5 14.85 -6.44 6.56
C PRO A 5 13.69 -7.40 6.87
N GLY A 6 13.55 -7.79 8.14
CA GLY A 6 12.51 -8.75 8.55
C GLY A 6 11.09 -8.26 8.22
N LEU A 7 10.80 -6.99 8.51
CA LEU A 7 9.50 -6.37 8.19
C LEU A 7 9.16 -6.42 6.70
N VAL A 8 10.18 -6.30 5.84
CA VAL A 8 10.02 -6.36 4.39
C VAL A 8 9.75 -7.79 3.94
N LEU A 9 10.46 -8.77 4.51
CA LEU A 9 10.21 -10.18 4.22
C LEU A 9 8.82 -10.63 4.67
N ASP A 10 8.41 -10.24 5.88
CA ASP A 10 7.15 -10.66 6.49
C ASP A 10 5.93 -10.04 5.79
N SER A 11 6.11 -8.89 5.14
CA SER A 11 5.07 -8.21 4.37
C SER A 11 5.01 -8.62 2.89
N LYS A 12 5.90 -9.53 2.44
CA LYS A 12 5.93 -9.98 1.04
C LYS A 12 4.76 -10.91 0.73
N LEU A 13 3.99 -10.54 -0.28
CA LEU A 13 2.81 -11.27 -0.74
C LEU A 13 3.19 -12.28 -1.82
N ARG A 14 2.59 -13.48 -1.72
CA ARG A 14 2.62 -14.48 -2.79
C ARG A 14 1.54 -14.14 -3.81
N THR A 15 1.92 -13.36 -4.82
CA THR A 15 1.02 -12.90 -5.87
C THR A 15 1.56 -13.30 -7.23
N ILE A 16 0.67 -13.83 -8.09
CA ILE A 16 0.97 -14.11 -9.49
C ILE A 16 0.09 -13.25 -10.40
N PHE A 17 0.65 -12.81 -11.53
CA PHE A 17 -0.14 -12.22 -12.61
C PHE A 17 -0.68 -13.33 -13.49
N VAL A 18 -1.96 -13.26 -13.82
CA VAL A 18 -2.57 -14.15 -14.79
C VAL A 18 -2.23 -13.61 -16.20
N PRO A 19 -1.52 -14.37 -17.04
CA PRO A 19 -1.21 -13.95 -18.40
C PRO A 19 -2.49 -13.62 -19.18
N ASP A 20 -2.41 -12.63 -20.07
CA ASP A 20 -3.50 -12.20 -20.96
C ASP A 20 -4.77 -11.68 -20.25
N SER A 21 -4.69 -11.40 -18.94
CA SER A 21 -5.76 -10.77 -18.18
C SER A 21 -5.23 -9.64 -17.28
N ASN A 22 -6.13 -8.76 -16.85
CA ASN A 22 -5.82 -7.69 -15.88
C ASN A 22 -6.00 -8.18 -14.42
N GLU A 23 -5.69 -9.46 -14.16
CA GLU A 23 -5.95 -10.11 -12.88
C GLU A 23 -4.66 -10.51 -12.15
N THR A 24 -4.68 -10.33 -10.84
CA THR A 24 -3.66 -10.84 -9.92
C THR A 24 -4.29 -11.87 -8.98
N VAL A 25 -3.56 -12.95 -8.71
CA VAL A 25 -4.00 -13.99 -7.77
C VAL A 25 -3.09 -13.96 -6.56
N ARG A 26 -3.65 -13.60 -5.41
CA ARG A 26 -2.97 -13.65 -4.11
C ARG A 26 -3.24 -15.01 -3.47
N THR A 27 -2.19 -15.68 -3.02
CA THR A 27 -2.29 -16.92 -2.24
C THR A 27 -1.81 -16.67 -0.81
N TYR A 28 -2.58 -17.12 0.18
CA TYR A 28 -2.21 -17.03 1.60
C TYR A 28 -2.69 -18.25 2.39
N GLU A 29 -2.06 -18.46 3.54
CA GLU A 29 -2.43 -19.52 4.48
C GLU A 29 -3.12 -18.89 5.68
N GLU A 30 -4.28 -19.42 6.06
CA GLU A 30 -5.05 -18.96 7.21
C GLU A 30 -5.31 -20.15 8.15
N SER A 31 -5.29 -19.90 9.46
CA SER A 31 -5.75 -20.89 10.44
C SER A 31 -7.27 -20.94 10.42
N ASP A 32 -7.84 -22.09 10.08
CA ASP A 32 -9.30 -22.28 10.05
C ASP A 32 -9.72 -23.22 11.18
N PRO A 33 -10.20 -22.69 12.31
CA PRO A 33 -10.57 -23.50 13.46
C PRO A 33 -11.75 -24.46 13.18
N THR A 34 -12.50 -24.24 12.09
CA THR A 34 -13.62 -25.10 11.68
C THR A 34 -13.20 -26.23 10.74
N ALA A 35 -12.08 -26.10 10.03
CA ALA A 35 -11.68 -27.03 8.98
C ALA A 35 -11.01 -28.34 9.48
N ARG A 36 -10.89 -28.59 10.79
CA ARG A 36 -10.05 -29.68 11.37
C ARG A 36 -8.60 -29.70 10.84
N ARG A 37 -8.14 -28.64 10.18
CA ARG A 37 -6.80 -28.45 9.62
C ARG A 37 -6.22 -27.18 10.23
N ARG A 38 -4.96 -27.24 10.66
CA ARG A 38 -4.27 -26.12 11.32
C ARG A 38 -4.05 -24.93 10.39
N LEU A 39 -3.85 -25.17 9.09
CA LEU A 39 -3.66 -24.16 8.06
C LEU A 39 -4.43 -24.56 6.80
N VAL A 40 -5.09 -23.60 6.17
CA VAL A 40 -5.80 -23.78 4.91
C VAL A 40 -5.28 -22.75 3.92
N SER A 41 -4.87 -23.22 2.74
CA SER A 41 -4.48 -22.36 1.62
C SER A 41 -5.72 -21.74 0.97
N ARG A 42 -5.71 -20.42 0.82
CA ARG A 42 -6.77 -19.62 0.21
C ARG A 42 -6.20 -18.81 -0.95
N MET A 43 -7.06 -18.53 -1.91
CA MET A 43 -6.73 -17.74 -3.09
C MET A 43 -7.76 -16.62 -3.25
N GLU A 44 -7.27 -15.44 -3.57
CA GLU A 44 -8.09 -14.28 -3.94
C GLU A 44 -7.69 -13.81 -5.33
N HIS A 45 -8.70 -13.61 -6.19
CA HIS A 45 -8.51 -13.03 -7.51
C HIS A 45 -8.90 -11.55 -7.47
N TRP A 46 -7.99 -10.71 -7.92
CA TRP A 46 -8.11 -9.27 -7.90
C TRP A 46 -8.02 -8.75 -9.32
N LYS A 47 -9.02 -7.97 -9.74
CA LYS A 47 -9.10 -7.41 -11.09
C LYS A 47 -8.81 -5.93 -11.05
N ARG A 48 -7.87 -5.48 -11.90
CA ARG A 48 -7.54 -4.07 -12.04
C ARG A 48 -8.66 -3.30 -12.73
N GLN A 49 -9.04 -2.19 -12.12
CA GLN A 49 -10.04 -1.25 -12.61
C GLN A 49 -9.38 -0.15 -13.46
N LYS A 50 -10.19 0.59 -14.23
CA LYS A 50 -9.70 1.66 -15.10
C LYS A 50 -9.17 2.88 -14.34
N LYS A 51 -9.64 3.13 -13.12
CA LYS A 51 -9.19 4.27 -12.31
C LYS A 51 -7.71 4.09 -11.96
N THR A 52 -6.89 4.98 -12.52
CA THR A 52 -5.44 5.03 -12.30
C THR A 52 -5.07 6.46 -11.92
N GLY A 53 -4.56 6.64 -10.70
CA GLY A 53 -3.87 7.86 -10.30
C GLY A 53 -2.40 7.77 -10.74
N ARG A 54 -1.82 8.88 -11.21
CA ARG A 54 -0.40 8.93 -11.57
C ARG A 54 0.23 10.12 -10.87
N GLY A 55 1.28 9.86 -10.09
CA GLY A 55 2.04 10.87 -9.36
C GLY A 55 3.56 10.67 -9.51
N GLY A 56 4.35 11.50 -8.83
CA GLY A 56 5.82 11.43 -8.86
C GLY A 56 6.38 10.10 -8.33
N CYS A 57 5.66 9.46 -7.40
CA CYS A 57 6.03 8.18 -6.78
C CYS A 57 5.53 6.93 -7.54
N GLY A 58 4.98 7.07 -8.76
CA GLY A 58 4.53 5.96 -9.59
C GLY A 58 3.05 6.03 -9.99
N SER A 59 2.50 4.90 -10.41
CA SER A 59 1.10 4.79 -10.81
C SER A 59 0.30 3.94 -9.83
N VAL A 60 -0.81 4.45 -9.32
CA VAL A 60 -1.73 3.75 -8.42
C VAL A 60 -2.94 3.30 -9.21
N CYS A 61 -3.30 2.02 -9.14
CA CYS A 61 -4.53 1.51 -9.72
C CYS A 61 -5.45 0.94 -8.65
N LEU A 62 -6.76 1.06 -8.88
CA LEU A 62 -7.77 0.41 -8.05
C LEU A 62 -7.91 -1.05 -8.49
N GLU A 63 -7.94 -1.98 -7.53
CA GLU A 63 -8.23 -3.40 -7.77
C GLU A 63 -9.44 -3.83 -6.96
N GLN A 64 -10.28 -4.68 -7.56
CA GLN A 64 -11.46 -5.25 -6.92
C GLN A 64 -11.32 -6.76 -6.78
N CYS A 65 -11.64 -7.29 -5.62
CA CYS A 65 -11.71 -8.73 -5.38
C CYS A 65 -12.92 -9.30 -6.14
N ILE A 66 -12.66 -10.16 -7.13
CA ILE A 66 -13.69 -10.81 -7.95
C ILE A 66 -13.98 -12.25 -7.50
N LYS A 67 -13.08 -12.85 -6.72
CA LYS A 67 -13.23 -14.20 -6.18
C LYS A 67 -12.41 -14.33 -4.90
N GLY A 68 -13.03 -14.76 -3.81
CA GLY A 68 -12.35 -14.89 -2.51
C GLY A 68 -13.30 -14.81 -1.34
N ARG A 69 -12.77 -14.64 -0.13
CA ARG A 69 -13.62 -14.54 1.08
C ARG A 69 -14.41 -13.23 1.14
N ARG A 70 -13.85 -12.17 0.56
CA ARG A 70 -14.44 -10.82 0.53
C ARG A 70 -14.59 -10.37 -0.92
N GLU A 71 -15.44 -11.09 -1.64
CA GLU A 71 -15.86 -10.69 -2.98
C GLU A 71 -16.48 -9.30 -2.88
N THR A 72 -16.00 -8.35 -3.69
CA THR A 72 -16.27 -6.90 -3.69
C THR A 72 -15.33 -5.97 -2.91
N ASP A 73 -14.37 -6.49 -2.13
CA ASP A 73 -13.37 -5.62 -1.49
C ASP A 73 -12.58 -4.82 -2.53
N LEU A 74 -12.27 -3.57 -2.18
CA LEU A 74 -11.44 -2.66 -2.97
C LEU A 74 -10.08 -2.46 -2.31
N ARG A 75 -9.04 -2.36 -3.13
CA ARG A 75 -7.68 -2.01 -2.69
C ARG A 75 -7.00 -1.11 -3.71
N ALA A 76 -6.10 -0.26 -3.26
CA ALA A 76 -5.21 0.47 -4.14
C ALA A 76 -3.88 -0.30 -4.29
N VAL A 77 -3.30 -0.27 -5.48
CA VAL A 77 -2.00 -0.89 -5.76
C VAL A 77 -1.10 0.13 -6.44
N GLN A 78 -0.02 0.52 -5.76
CA GLN A 78 0.99 1.41 -6.30
C GLN A 78 2.06 0.59 -7.02
N LYS A 79 2.23 0.83 -8.32
CA LYS A 79 3.35 0.33 -9.12
C LYS A 79 4.51 1.32 -9.07
N ILE A 80 5.65 0.82 -8.65
CA ILE A 80 6.95 1.51 -8.64
C ILE A 80 7.85 0.81 -9.65
N GLU A 81 8.38 1.55 -10.61
CA GLU A 81 9.29 0.99 -11.62
C GLU A 81 10.67 0.80 -10.99
N THR A 82 11.14 -0.44 -11.00
CA THR A 82 12.42 -0.79 -10.37
C THR A 82 13.55 -0.46 -11.35
N THR A 83 13.88 0.82 -11.48
CA THR A 83 15.08 1.23 -12.23
C THR A 83 16.34 0.86 -11.44
N ARG A 84 17.50 0.75 -12.11
CA ARG A 84 18.80 0.43 -11.46
C ARG A 84 19.16 1.37 -10.29
N GLN A 85 18.56 2.55 -10.21
CA GLN A 85 18.73 3.49 -9.10
C GLN A 85 17.97 3.07 -7.84
N PHE A 86 16.79 2.44 -7.95
CA PHE A 86 16.04 1.91 -6.79
C PHE A 86 16.78 0.77 -6.10
N ALA A 87 17.55 -0.04 -6.85
CA ALA A 87 18.39 -1.09 -6.28
C ALA A 87 19.49 -0.55 -5.33
N SER A 88 19.82 0.74 -5.41
CA SER A 88 20.86 1.36 -4.56
C SER A 88 20.38 1.81 -3.18
N ILE A 89 19.08 2.09 -3.02
CA ILE A 89 18.46 2.53 -1.75
C ILE A 89 18.03 1.31 -0.90
N GLY A 90 17.97 0.12 -1.50
CA GLY A 90 17.52 -1.10 -0.83
C GLY A 90 16.01 -1.09 -0.59
N TYR A 91 15.58 -1.71 0.51
CA TYR A 91 14.17 -1.90 0.85
C TYR A 91 13.65 -0.87 1.88
N LEU A 92 14.23 0.34 1.92
CA LEU A 92 13.90 1.34 2.95
C LEU A 92 12.46 1.85 2.84
N GLN A 93 11.93 1.97 1.63
CA GLN A 93 10.54 2.40 1.42
C GLN A 93 9.56 1.33 1.88
N GLU A 94 9.83 0.08 1.53
CA GLU A 94 9.04 -1.09 1.92
C GLU A 94 9.10 -1.30 3.43
N GLU A 95 10.26 -1.07 4.05
CA GLU A 95 10.43 -1.14 5.49
C GLU A 95 9.62 -0.06 6.20
N ALA A 96 9.66 1.18 5.72
CA ALA A 96 8.83 2.26 6.25
C ALA A 96 7.33 1.93 6.11
N VAL A 97 6.89 1.52 4.92
CA VAL A 97 5.49 1.16 4.67
C VAL A 97 5.05 0.00 5.55
N ALA A 98 5.85 -1.06 5.68
CA ALA A 98 5.56 -2.17 6.56
C ALA A 98 5.50 -1.75 8.04
N LYS A 99 6.42 -0.87 8.48
CA LYS A 99 6.47 -0.34 9.84
C LYS A 99 5.23 0.48 10.20
N PHE A 100 4.85 1.42 9.33
CA PHE A 100 3.75 2.35 9.56
C PHE A 100 2.37 1.78 9.23
N SER A 101 2.30 0.55 8.70
CA SER A 101 1.04 -0.20 8.55
C SER A 101 0.58 -0.91 9.83
N HIS A 102 1.35 -0.81 10.91
CA HIS A 102 0.95 -1.37 12.20
C HIS A 102 -0.18 -0.54 12.81
N SER A 103 -1.16 -1.21 13.43
CA SER A 103 -2.36 -0.61 14.04
C SER A 103 -2.16 0.61 14.96
N ARG A 104 -0.96 0.80 15.51
CA ARG A 104 -0.62 1.96 16.34
C ARG A 104 -0.50 3.26 15.53
N TYR A 105 -0.41 3.16 14.21
CA TYR A 105 -0.18 4.25 13.27
C TYR A 105 -1.34 4.49 12.30
N ASP A 106 -2.40 3.66 12.34
CA ASP A 106 -3.56 3.69 11.43
C ASP A 106 -4.24 5.09 11.34
N ARG A 107 -4.01 5.99 12.31
CA ARG A 107 -4.57 7.35 12.30
C ARG A 107 -3.85 8.35 11.39
N CYS A 108 -2.59 8.09 11.03
CA CYS A 108 -1.77 9.04 10.27
C CYS A 108 -1.25 8.48 8.95
N PHE A 109 -1.29 7.17 8.74
CA PHE A 109 -0.67 6.52 7.59
C PHE A 109 -1.65 5.59 6.89
N VAL A 110 -1.56 5.58 5.56
CA VAL A 110 -2.28 4.62 4.72
C VAL A 110 -1.79 3.22 5.03
N LYS A 111 -2.73 2.32 5.32
CA LYS A 111 -2.44 0.93 5.64
C LYS A 111 -2.04 0.14 4.42
N SER A 112 -0.85 -0.45 4.45
CA SER A 112 -0.43 -1.45 3.50
C SER A 112 -0.84 -2.86 3.94
N PHE A 113 -1.27 -3.65 2.98
CA PHE A 113 -1.53 -5.08 3.14
C PHE A 113 -0.32 -5.95 2.73
N GLY A 114 0.78 -5.32 2.31
CA GLY A 114 2.00 -5.97 1.86
C GLY A 114 2.41 -5.54 0.45
N TRP A 115 3.45 -6.20 -0.08
CA TRP A 115 4.02 -5.87 -1.38
C TRP A 115 4.38 -7.13 -2.18
N TYR A 116 4.51 -7.01 -3.49
CA TYR A 116 5.03 -8.07 -4.36
C TYR A 116 5.82 -7.47 -5.51
N GLU A 117 6.64 -8.27 -6.19
CA GLU A 117 7.50 -7.80 -7.28
C GLU A 117 7.39 -8.70 -8.51
N ILE A 118 7.65 -8.10 -9.67
CA ILE A 118 7.93 -8.77 -10.94
C ILE A 118 9.28 -8.25 -11.46
N PRO A 119 9.91 -8.86 -12.49
CA PRO A 119 11.28 -8.55 -12.89
C PRO A 119 11.66 -7.07 -13.07
N ASP A 120 10.71 -6.17 -13.34
CA ASP A 120 10.96 -4.74 -13.57
C ASP A 120 10.07 -3.78 -12.75
N ALA A 121 9.28 -4.30 -11.80
CA ALA A 121 8.39 -3.46 -11.01
C ALA A 121 8.07 -4.05 -9.63
N LEU A 122 7.95 -3.15 -8.66
CA LEU A 122 7.45 -3.44 -7.33
C LEU A 122 6.03 -2.89 -7.18
N PHE A 123 5.19 -3.63 -6.46
CA PHE A 123 3.81 -3.28 -6.21
C PHE A 123 3.55 -3.26 -4.71
N ILE A 124 3.07 -2.13 -4.21
CA ILE A 124 2.62 -1.98 -2.82
C ILE A 124 1.10 -2.03 -2.82
N VAL A 125 0.55 -2.96 -2.05
CA VAL A 125 -0.90 -3.15 -1.89
C VAL A 125 -1.32 -2.39 -0.64
N MET A 126 -2.34 -1.55 -0.75
CA MET A 126 -2.79 -0.67 0.32
C MET A 126 -4.32 -0.53 0.33
N GLU A 127 -4.86 0.00 1.43
CA GLU A 127 -6.27 0.32 1.52
C GLU A 127 -6.69 1.34 0.44
N HIS A 128 -7.94 1.25 0.04
CA HIS A 128 -8.53 2.24 -0.85
C HIS A 128 -9.16 3.35 -0.02
N LEU A 129 -8.61 4.56 -0.11
CA LEU A 129 -9.28 5.77 0.38
C LEU A 129 -10.24 6.26 -0.70
N GLU A 130 -11.54 6.31 -0.37
CA GLU A 130 -12.60 6.70 -1.31
C GLU A 130 -12.56 8.19 -1.65
N LEU A 131 -12.05 9.00 -0.72
CA LEU A 131 -11.83 10.42 -0.89
C LEU A 131 -10.51 10.64 -1.66
N ASP A 132 -10.55 11.58 -2.61
CA ASP A 132 -9.39 11.96 -3.41
C ASP A 132 -8.35 12.72 -2.55
N ASP A 133 -7.19 13.02 -3.13
CA ASP A 133 -6.14 13.75 -2.42
C ASP A 133 -6.51 15.23 -2.13
N LEU A 134 -5.76 15.84 -1.21
CA LEU A 134 -5.98 17.23 -0.80
C LEU A 134 -5.79 18.21 -1.96
N TRP A 135 -4.93 17.92 -2.93
CA TRP A 135 -4.72 18.77 -4.09
C TRP A 135 -5.97 18.80 -4.97
N HIS A 136 -6.56 17.64 -5.25
CA HIS A 136 -7.83 17.51 -5.97
C HIS A 136 -8.98 18.21 -5.23
N TYR A 137 -9.02 18.11 -3.90
CA TYR A 137 -9.99 18.83 -3.08
C TYR A 137 -9.86 20.35 -3.23
N LEU A 138 -8.64 20.89 -3.25
CA LEU A 138 -8.38 22.34 -3.29
C LEU A 138 -8.42 22.94 -4.70
N ARG A 139 -8.21 22.14 -5.75
CA ARG A 139 -8.12 22.63 -7.14
C ARG A 139 -9.32 23.48 -7.57
N ASP A 140 -10.52 23.01 -7.23
CA ASP A 140 -11.78 23.61 -7.69
C ASP A 140 -12.58 24.26 -6.54
N ARG A 141 -11.93 24.48 -5.38
CA ARG A 141 -12.56 25.02 -4.15
C ARG A 141 -11.84 26.27 -3.65
N PRO A 142 -12.53 27.12 -2.87
CA PRO A 142 -11.84 28.19 -2.15
C PRO A 142 -10.80 27.61 -1.17
N PRO A 143 -9.77 28.39 -0.80
CA PRO A 143 -8.83 27.99 0.25
C PRO A 143 -9.55 27.56 1.51
N LEU A 144 -8.97 26.60 2.22
CA LEU A 144 -9.52 26.12 3.49
C LEU A 144 -9.66 27.28 4.48
N PRO A 145 -10.74 27.31 5.27
CA PRO A 145 -10.79 28.11 6.49
C PRO A 145 -9.56 27.83 7.35
N ILE A 146 -9.05 28.85 8.02
CA ILE A 146 -7.82 28.75 8.83
C ILE A 146 -7.89 27.64 9.89
N THR A 147 -9.09 27.36 10.40
CA THR A 147 -9.33 26.29 11.38
C THR A 147 -9.11 24.91 10.76
N GLU A 148 -9.66 24.65 9.58
CA GLU A 148 -9.49 23.38 8.85
C GLU A 148 -8.04 23.21 8.37
N ALA A 149 -7.42 24.28 7.84
CA ALA A 149 -6.01 24.26 7.46
C ALA A 149 -5.09 23.92 8.64
N ARG A 150 -5.38 24.48 9.82
CA ARG A 150 -4.65 24.19 11.06
C ARG A 150 -4.83 22.74 11.51
N GLU A 151 -6.03 22.18 11.39
CA GLU A 151 -6.30 20.78 11.72
C GLU A 151 -5.56 19.83 10.78
N SER A 152 -5.59 20.07 9.46
CA SER A 152 -4.81 19.29 8.49
C SER A 152 -3.31 19.39 8.76
N ALA A 153 -2.79 20.59 9.03
CA ALA A 153 -1.39 20.78 9.38
C ALA A 153 -1.01 20.03 10.66
N HIS A 154 -1.88 20.01 11.67
CA HIS A 154 -1.65 19.27 12.90
C HIS A 154 -1.56 17.76 12.65
N GLN A 155 -2.47 17.19 11.86
CA GLN A 155 -2.45 15.76 11.50
C GLN A 155 -1.17 15.39 10.72
N ILE A 156 -0.73 16.24 9.79
CA ILE A 156 0.51 16.05 9.04
C ILE A 156 1.72 16.06 9.99
N LEU A 157 1.80 17.05 10.87
CA LEU A 157 2.89 17.17 11.85
C LEU A 157 2.93 16.00 12.82
N GLU A 158 1.76 15.48 13.21
CA GLU A 158 1.64 14.29 14.05
C GLU A 158 2.23 13.05 13.34
N GLY A 159 1.89 12.84 12.06
CA GLY A 159 2.47 11.77 11.25
C GLY A 159 4.00 11.93 11.11
N LEU A 160 4.48 13.13 10.82
CA LEU A 160 5.92 13.42 10.72
C LEU A 160 6.66 13.16 12.04
N LEU A 161 6.07 13.53 13.17
CA LEU A 161 6.62 13.22 14.49
C LEU A 161 6.79 11.71 14.68
N MET A 162 5.77 10.91 14.34
CA MET A 162 5.85 9.45 14.40
C MET A 162 6.94 8.88 13.49
N MET A 163 7.14 9.46 12.29
CA MET A 163 8.23 9.06 11.41
C MET A 163 9.59 9.35 12.04
N HIS A 164 9.79 10.57 12.53
CA HIS A 164 11.05 11.02 13.12
C HIS A 164 11.40 10.23 14.39
N GLU A 165 10.42 9.91 15.25
CA GLU A 165 10.62 9.05 16.43
C GLU A 165 11.08 7.62 16.07
N ASN A 166 10.83 7.17 14.83
CA ASN A 166 11.28 5.87 14.33
C ASN A 166 12.46 6.01 13.34
N GLU A 167 13.14 7.15 13.33
CA GLU A 167 14.33 7.44 12.50
C GLU A 167 14.05 7.44 10.98
N PHE A 168 12.80 7.70 10.57
CA PHE A 168 12.41 7.88 9.17
C PHE A 168 12.18 9.36 8.84
N THR A 169 12.53 9.78 7.62
CA THR A 169 12.19 11.10 7.07
C THR A 169 11.38 10.92 5.80
N HIS A 170 10.26 11.64 5.65
CA HIS A 170 9.35 11.49 4.51
C HIS A 170 9.97 11.86 3.15
N ARG A 171 10.67 13.00 3.11
CA ARG A 171 11.38 13.56 1.93
C ARG A 171 10.52 13.98 0.72
N ASP A 172 9.23 13.65 0.67
CA ASP A 172 8.33 14.01 -0.45
C ASP A 172 6.93 14.40 0.05
N LEU A 173 6.85 15.33 1.00
CA LEU A 173 5.59 15.75 1.64
C LEU A 173 4.72 16.61 0.71
#